data_AF-A0A2U3PRF5-F1
#
_entry.id   AF-A0A2U3PRF5-F1
#
_cell.length_a   1.000
_cell.length_b   1.000
_cell.length_c   1.000
_cell.angle_alpha   90.00
_cell.angle_beta   90.00
_cell.angle_gamma   90.00
#
_symmetry.space_group_name_H-M   'P 1'
#
loop_
_entity.id
_entity.type
_entity.pdbx_description
1 polymer ?
#
loop_
_entity_poly.entity_id
_entity_poly.type
_entity_poly.pdbx_seq_one_letter_code
_entity_poly.pdbx_strand_id
1 'polypeptide(L)'
;MIKIGNLLARVVETPGHTLDHISYVFDNEKAVFAADTLFSIGCGRVFEGTYPMMWDSLLKLRALPDDFKLYCGHEYTASNVKFALTIEPDNAALQARAAEVTKLRAENKPTIPSLLGDEKRANVFLRADEPAVAAKLHMKGADPAAVFGELRERKNKS
;
A
#
# COMPACT_ATOMS: atom_id res chain seq x y z
N MET A 1 0.96 -5.46 -22.60
CA MET A 1 2.24 -4.73 -22.54
C MET A 1 2.09 -3.41 -23.25
N ILE A 2 2.70 -2.35 -22.72
CA ILE A 2 2.87 -1.07 -23.43
C ILE A 2 4.35 -0.74 -23.57
N LYS A 3 4.71 0.02 -24.60
CA LYS A 3 6.08 0.48 -24.85
C LYS A 3 6.11 2.02 -24.81
N ILE A 4 7.05 2.57 -24.04
CA ILE A 4 7.26 4.01 -23.90
C ILE A 4 8.73 4.30 -24.19
N GLY A 5 9.03 4.79 -25.40
CA GLY A 5 10.42 4.84 -25.88
C GLY A 5 11.05 3.44 -25.86
N ASN A 6 12.12 3.26 -25.07
CA ASN A 6 12.79 1.97 -24.90
C ASN A 6 12.27 1.15 -23.70
N LEU A 7 11.34 1.71 -22.92
CA LEU A 7 10.79 1.05 -21.74
C LEU A 7 9.63 0.13 -22.11
N LEU A 8 9.54 -1.03 -21.46
CA LEU A 8 8.42 -1.95 -21.55
C LEU A 8 7.71 -2.03 -20.20
N ALA A 9 6.39 -1.82 -20.19
CA ALA A 9 5.58 -2.00 -19.00
C ALA A 9 4.50 -3.07 -19.19
N ARG A 10 4.34 -3.91 -18.17
CA ARG A 10 3.12 -4.70 -17.97
C ARG A 10 2.01 -3.77 -17.48
N VAL A 11 0.82 -3.98 -18.02
CA VAL A 11 -0.41 -3.38 -17.49
C VAL A 11 -1.03 -4.43 -16.59
N VAL A 12 -1.25 -4.09 -15.34
CA VAL A 12 -1.85 -4.97 -14.34
C VAL A 12 -3.15 -4.33 -13.89
N GLU A 13 -4.27 -5.00 -14.08
CA GLU A 13 -5.56 -4.55 -13.55
C GLU A 13 -5.53 -4.62 -12.02
N THR A 14 -5.81 -3.48 -11.40
CA THR A 14 -5.86 -3.30 -9.95
C THR A 14 -7.17 -2.66 -9.51
N PRO A 15 -8.33 -3.26 -9.84
CA PRO A 15 -9.63 -2.71 -9.49
C PRO A 15 -9.79 -2.60 -7.97
N GLY A 16 -10.53 -1.60 -7.52
CA GLY A 16 -10.82 -1.38 -6.10
C GLY A 16 -11.12 0.08 -5.80
N HIS A 17 -10.17 0.97 -6.10
CA HIS A 17 -10.40 2.41 -5.97
C HIS A 17 -11.51 2.85 -6.93
N THR A 18 -11.26 2.59 -8.21
CA THR A 18 -12.24 2.57 -9.30
C THR A 18 -12.26 1.15 -9.89
N LEU A 19 -13.30 0.84 -10.67
CA LEU A 19 -13.45 -0.49 -11.30
C LEU A 19 -12.40 -0.74 -12.39
N ASP A 20 -11.98 0.31 -13.10
CA ASP A 20 -11.08 0.20 -14.25
C ASP A 20 -9.62 0.58 -13.91
N HIS A 21 -9.28 0.64 -12.62
CA HIS A 21 -7.95 1.05 -12.21
C HIS A 21 -6.89 0.05 -12.70
N ILE A 22 -5.79 0.57 -13.25
CA ILE A 22 -4.63 -0.21 -13.69
C ILE A 22 -3.34 0.31 -13.04
N SER A 23 -2.37 -0.57 -12.88
CA SER A 23 -1.01 -0.27 -12.46
C SER A 23 -0.02 -0.63 -13.57
N TYR A 24 1.05 0.16 -13.71
CA TYR A 24 2.10 -0.10 -14.68
C TYR A 24 3.34 -0.67 -13.98
N VAL A 25 3.81 -1.82 -14.43
CA VAL A 25 5.00 -2.47 -13.86
C VAL A 25 6.10 -2.53 -14.89
N PHE A 26 7.23 -1.91 -14.58
CA PHE A 26 8.44 -1.86 -15.37
C PHE A 26 9.47 -2.82 -14.75
N ASP A 27 9.53 -4.04 -15.26
CA ASP A 27 10.31 -5.11 -14.62
C ASP A 27 11.83 -4.85 -14.66
N ASN A 28 12.33 -4.29 -15.77
CA ASN A 28 13.76 -3.98 -15.92
C ASN A 28 14.19 -2.81 -15.03
N GLU A 29 13.33 -1.80 -14.89
CA GLU A 29 13.57 -0.62 -14.06
C GLU A 29 13.24 -0.85 -12.59
N LYS A 30 12.65 -2.00 -12.26
CA LYS A 30 12.18 -2.37 -10.92
C LYS A 30 11.29 -1.26 -10.36
N ALA A 31 10.29 -0.85 -11.14
CA ALA A 31 9.40 0.25 -10.78
C ALA A 31 7.93 -0.16 -10.99
N VAL A 32 7.08 0.24 -10.06
CA VAL A 32 5.63 0.11 -10.18
C VAL A 32 4.96 1.46 -9.97
N PHE A 33 4.12 1.84 -10.92
CA PHE A 33 3.25 3.01 -10.82
C PHE A 33 1.85 2.52 -10.47
N ALA A 34 1.48 2.65 -9.20
CA ALA A 34 0.25 2.08 -8.64
C ALA A 34 -0.88 3.09 -8.45
N ALA A 35 -0.63 4.37 -8.80
CA ALA A 35 -1.55 5.49 -8.64
C ALA A 35 -2.30 5.43 -7.30
N ASP A 36 -3.63 5.21 -7.32
CA ASP A 36 -4.48 5.25 -6.13
C ASP A 36 -4.87 3.86 -5.63
N THR A 37 -4.27 2.80 -6.15
CA THR A 37 -4.41 1.44 -5.57
C THR A 37 -3.59 1.29 -4.30
N LEU A 38 -2.27 1.55 -4.39
CA LEU A 38 -1.31 1.37 -3.31
C LEU A 38 -0.54 2.68 -3.07
N PHE A 39 -0.51 3.13 -1.81
CA PHE A 39 0.29 4.26 -1.36
C PHE A 39 1.38 3.78 -0.41
N SER A 40 2.41 4.61 -0.19
CA SER A 40 3.33 4.37 0.92
C SER A 40 2.55 4.39 2.25
N ILE A 41 2.60 3.27 2.98
CA ILE A 41 1.89 2.98 4.25
C ILE A 41 0.35 3.03 4.13
N GLY A 42 -0.21 3.03 2.92
CA GLY A 42 -1.66 3.11 2.72
C GLY A 42 -2.16 2.40 1.48
N CYS A 43 -3.46 2.53 1.23
CA CYS A 43 -4.11 2.16 -0.03
C CYS A 43 -5.20 3.18 -0.37
N GLY A 44 -5.73 3.08 -1.60
CA GLY A 44 -6.90 3.83 -2.04
C GLY A 44 -8.10 3.69 -1.12
N ARG A 45 -8.97 4.70 -1.09
CA ARG A 45 -10.36 4.48 -0.65
C ARG A 45 -11.04 3.60 -1.70
N VAL A 46 -11.89 2.69 -1.26
CA VAL A 46 -12.69 1.85 -2.17
C VAL A 46 -13.97 2.62 -2.47
N PHE A 47 -14.01 3.33 -3.61
CA PHE A 47 -15.18 4.13 -4.00
C PHE A 47 -16.16 3.32 -4.85
N GLU A 48 -15.65 2.57 -5.84
CA GLU A 48 -16.49 1.84 -6.79
C GLU A 48 -16.41 0.31 -6.63
N GLY A 49 -15.27 -0.20 -6.13
CA GLY A 49 -15.03 -1.63 -5.97
C GLY A 49 -15.55 -2.21 -4.65
N THR A 50 -15.02 -3.38 -4.28
CA THR A 50 -15.29 -4.02 -2.99
C THR A 50 -13.99 -4.25 -2.21
N TYR A 51 -14.09 -4.53 -0.91
CA TYR A 51 -12.91 -4.84 -0.09
C TYR A 51 -12.15 -6.08 -0.56
N PRO A 52 -12.80 -7.22 -0.88
CA PRO A 52 -12.11 -8.34 -1.51
C PRO A 52 -11.42 -7.98 -2.82
N MET A 53 -12.06 -7.19 -3.67
CA MET A 53 -11.50 -6.76 -4.95
C MET A 53 -10.23 -5.91 -4.78
N MET A 54 -10.25 -4.92 -3.89
CA MET A 54 -9.05 -4.12 -3.58
C MET A 54 -7.96 -4.97 -2.93
N TRP A 55 -8.33 -5.90 -2.04
CA TRP A 55 -7.39 -6.81 -1.42
C TRP A 55 -6.66 -7.68 -2.45
N ASP A 56 -7.39 -8.29 -3.39
CA ASP A 56 -6.81 -9.07 -4.49
C ASP A 56 -5.88 -8.23 -5.36
N SER A 57 -6.24 -6.97 -5.61
CA SER A 57 -5.39 -6.01 -6.33
C SER A 57 -4.10 -5.69 -5.58
N LEU A 58 -4.17 -5.50 -4.27
CA LEU A 58 -3.00 -5.30 -3.43
C LEU A 58 -2.11 -6.55 -3.41
N LEU A 59 -2.67 -7.76 -3.41
CA LEU A 59 -1.91 -9.00 -3.49
C LEU A 59 -1.11 -9.13 -4.79
N LYS A 60 -1.67 -8.71 -5.93
CA LYS A 60 -0.94 -8.65 -7.21
C LYS A 60 0.29 -7.75 -7.11
N LEU A 61 0.16 -6.57 -6.50
CA LEU A 61 1.27 -5.64 -6.31
C LEU A 61 2.28 -6.12 -5.26
N ARG A 62 1.79 -6.74 -4.18
CA ARG A 62 2.60 -7.32 -3.10
C ARG A 62 3.47 -8.48 -3.59
N ALA A 63 3.05 -9.18 -4.64
CA ALA A 63 3.82 -10.27 -5.25
C ALA A 63 5.07 -9.81 -6.03
N LEU A 64 5.20 -8.52 -6.34
CA LEU A 64 6.39 -7.97 -7.01
C LEU A 64 7.63 -8.06 -6.10
N PRO A 65 8.86 -8.17 -6.65
CA PRO A 65 10.09 -8.25 -5.85
C PRO A 65 10.29 -7.06 -4.89
N ASP A 66 10.96 -7.31 -3.77
CA ASP A 66 11.14 -6.33 -2.69
C ASP A 66 11.94 -5.08 -3.09
N ASP A 67 12.80 -5.21 -4.10
CA ASP A 67 13.64 -4.12 -4.62
C ASP A 67 12.92 -3.23 -5.64
N PHE A 68 11.62 -3.46 -5.88
CA PHE A 68 10.82 -2.58 -6.71
C PHE A 68 10.51 -1.27 -5.97
N LYS A 69 10.64 -0.17 -6.70
CA LYS A 69 10.25 1.17 -6.28
C LYS A 69 8.76 1.39 -6.55
N LEU A 70 8.02 1.73 -5.50
CA LEU A 70 6.61 2.13 -5.57
C LEU A 70 6.50 3.63 -5.86
N TYR A 71 5.81 3.96 -6.94
CA TYR A 71 5.37 5.30 -7.29
C TYR A 71 3.85 5.36 -7.21
N CYS A 72 3.32 6.18 -6.30
CA CYS A 72 1.89 6.32 -6.07
C CYS A 72 1.37 7.73 -6.37
N GLY A 73 0.05 7.90 -6.42
CA GLY A 73 -0.59 9.13 -6.91
C GLY A 73 -0.49 10.35 -5.98
N HIS A 74 -0.31 10.14 -4.67
CA HIS A 74 -0.43 11.20 -3.67
C HIS A 74 0.59 11.13 -2.53
N GLU A 75 0.96 12.29 -1.99
CA GLU A 75 1.81 12.45 -0.80
C GLU A 75 0.99 12.30 0.50
N TYR A 76 0.46 11.09 0.73
CA TYR A 76 -0.34 10.77 1.92
C TYR A 76 0.43 10.02 3.01
N THR A 77 1.74 9.81 2.83
CA THR A 77 2.52 8.93 3.71
C THR A 77 2.47 9.34 5.17
N ALA A 78 2.53 10.64 5.48
CA ALA A 78 2.49 11.11 6.87
C ALA A 78 1.15 10.81 7.57
N SER A 79 0.01 11.01 6.89
CA SER A 79 -1.30 10.68 7.45
C SER A 79 -1.53 9.18 7.52
N ASN A 80 -1.03 8.44 6.53
CA ASN A 80 -1.04 6.98 6.50
C ASN A 80 -0.26 6.38 7.69
N VAL A 81 0.94 6.88 7.97
CA VAL A 81 1.77 6.48 9.12
C VAL A 81 1.03 6.73 10.43
N LYS A 82 0.41 7.91 10.60
CA LYS A 82 -0.37 8.22 11.81
C LYS A 82 -1.46 7.17 12.06
N PHE A 83 -2.18 6.76 11.02
CA PHE A 83 -3.18 5.71 11.12
C PHE A 83 -2.55 4.34 11.43
N ALA A 84 -1.53 3.93 10.67
CA ALA A 84 -0.92 2.61 10.80
C ALA A 84 -0.34 2.38 12.21
N LEU A 85 0.22 3.43 12.84
CA LEU A 85 0.73 3.36 14.22
C LEU A 85 -0.35 3.13 15.27
N THR A 86 -1.63 3.42 14.97
CA THR A 86 -2.74 3.05 15.87
C THR A 86 -3.04 1.55 15.86
N ILE A 87 -2.62 0.84 14.80
CA ILE A 87 -2.87 -0.59 14.60
C ILE A 87 -1.66 -1.42 15.04
N GLU A 88 -0.47 -1.08 14.52
CA GLU A 88 0.79 -1.78 14.80
C GLU A 88 1.83 -0.83 15.44
N PRO A 89 1.61 -0.29 16.65
CA PRO A 89 2.53 0.66 17.28
C PRO A 89 3.93 0.08 17.54
N ASP A 90 4.03 -1.24 17.68
CA ASP A 90 5.26 -1.97 18.02
C ASP A 90 6.01 -2.48 16.77
N ASN A 91 5.50 -2.22 15.57
CA ASN A 91 6.16 -2.66 14.32
C ASN A 91 7.39 -1.79 14.03
N ALA A 92 8.58 -2.36 14.25
CA ALA A 92 9.85 -1.65 14.07
C ALA A 92 10.06 -1.09 12.65
N ALA A 93 9.59 -1.79 11.61
CA ALA A 93 9.69 -1.29 10.24
C ALA A 93 8.80 -0.06 10.02
N LEU A 94 7.59 -0.07 10.59
CA LEU A 94 6.69 1.08 10.56
C LEU A 94 7.23 2.26 11.38
N GLN A 95 7.81 2.02 12.55
CA GLN A 95 8.46 3.05 13.36
C GLN A 95 9.63 3.70 12.63
N ALA A 96 10.49 2.90 11.98
CA ALA A 96 11.60 3.40 11.19
C ALA A 96 11.11 4.28 10.02
N ARG A 97 10.09 3.81 9.29
CA ARG A 97 9.47 4.59 8.22
C ARG A 97 8.82 5.87 8.72
N ALA A 98 8.19 5.84 9.90
CA ALA A 98 7.61 7.02 10.52
C ALA A 98 8.66 8.11 10.80
N ALA A 99 9.80 7.73 11.37
CA ALA A 99 10.91 8.64 11.65
C ALA A 99 11.48 9.26 10.37
N GLU A 100 11.67 8.46 9.32
CA GLU A 100 12.11 8.92 8.01
C GLU A 100 11.14 9.95 7.41
N VAL A 101 9.84 9.62 7.43
CA VAL A 101 8.78 10.49 6.90
C VAL A 101 8.72 11.81 7.66
N THR A 102 8.83 11.79 8.99
CA THR A 102 8.90 13.03 9.79
C THR A 102 10.05 13.92 9.34
N LYS A 103 11.25 13.36 9.13
CA LYS A 103 12.41 14.12 8.64
C LYS A 103 12.17 14.69 7.24
N LEU A 104 11.73 13.87 6.30
CA LEU A 104 11.50 14.29 4.92
C LEU A 104 10.45 15.41 4.84
N ARG A 105 9.33 15.28 5.56
CA ARG A 105 8.25 16.27 5.54
C ARG A 105 8.63 17.57 6.25
N ALA A 106 9.45 17.52 7.31
CA ALA A 106 10.00 18.72 7.93
C ALA A 106 10.89 19.53 6.97
N GLU A 107 11.55 18.86 6.02
CA GLU A 107 12.35 19.46 4.96
C GLU A 107 11.54 19.73 3.67
N ASN A 108 10.22 19.56 3.69
CA ASN A 108 9.31 19.65 2.54
C ASN A 108 9.71 18.76 1.34
N LYS A 109 10.37 17.63 1.60
CA LYS A 109 10.75 16.63 0.60
C LYS A 109 9.63 15.60 0.37
N PRO A 110 9.53 15.03 -0.84
CA PRO A 110 8.62 13.92 -1.10
C PRO A 110 9.07 12.67 -0.34
N THR A 111 8.11 11.80 -0.03
CA THR A 111 8.35 10.48 0.59
C THR A 111 8.35 9.33 -0.41
N ILE A 112 8.11 9.66 -1.69
CA ILE A 112 8.01 8.73 -2.82
C ILE A 112 9.25 8.91 -3.72
N PRO A 113 9.79 7.82 -4.30
CA PRO A 113 9.34 6.42 -4.16
C PRO A 113 9.70 5.80 -2.81
N SER A 114 8.98 4.73 -2.45
CA SER A 114 9.38 3.78 -1.39
C SER A 114 9.75 2.42 -2.00
N LEU A 115 10.43 1.56 -1.25
CA LEU A 115 10.69 0.18 -1.68
C LEU A 115 9.51 -0.72 -1.29
N LEU A 116 9.07 -1.58 -2.21
CA LEU A 116 7.99 -2.53 -1.92
C LEU A 116 8.33 -3.47 -0.77
N GLY A 117 9.60 -3.84 -0.59
CA GLY A 117 10.02 -4.61 0.58
C GLY A 117 9.74 -3.89 1.91
N ASP A 118 9.95 -2.57 1.97
CA ASP A 118 9.61 -1.77 3.16
C ASP A 118 8.09 -1.71 3.35
N GLU A 119 7.32 -1.52 2.27
CA GLU A 119 5.86 -1.50 2.32
C GLU A 119 5.29 -2.83 2.82
N LYS A 120 5.81 -3.97 2.38
CA LYS A 120 5.35 -5.30 2.88
C LYS A 120 5.54 -5.46 4.39
N ARG A 121 6.60 -4.86 4.93
CA ARG A 121 6.92 -4.93 6.36
C ARG A 121 6.13 -3.93 7.20
N ALA A 122 5.76 -2.77 6.64
CA ALA A 122 5.23 -1.64 7.41
C ALA A 122 3.80 -1.20 7.07
N ASN A 123 3.31 -1.49 5.85
CA ASN A 123 1.99 -1.07 5.40
C ASN A 123 0.93 -2.05 5.91
N VAL A 124 0.13 -1.63 6.89
CA VAL A 124 -0.93 -2.46 7.50
C VAL A 124 -1.92 -3.02 6.49
N PHE A 125 -2.15 -2.35 5.35
CA PHE A 125 -3.04 -2.84 4.30
C PHE A 125 -2.44 -3.98 3.47
N LEU A 126 -1.12 -4.13 3.44
CA LEU A 126 -0.44 -5.27 2.82
C LEU A 126 -0.25 -6.44 3.78
N ARG A 127 -0.70 -6.29 5.03
CA ARG A 127 -0.48 -7.20 6.15
C ARG A 127 -1.79 -7.70 6.76
N ALA A 128 -2.90 -7.62 6.03
CA ALA A 128 -4.22 -8.03 6.52
C ALA A 128 -4.31 -9.55 6.79
N ASP A 129 -3.43 -10.35 6.19
CA ASP A 129 -3.26 -11.79 6.42
C ASP A 129 -2.30 -12.12 7.58
N GLU A 130 -1.68 -11.11 8.22
CA GLU A 130 -0.84 -11.32 9.39
C GLU A 130 -1.70 -11.53 10.64
N PRO A 131 -1.52 -12.65 11.38
CA PRO A 131 -2.29 -12.92 12.58
C PRO A 131 -2.20 -11.80 13.64
N ALA A 132 -1.05 -11.11 13.68
CA ALA A 132 -0.83 -9.98 14.59
C ALA A 132 -1.74 -8.79 14.27
N VAL A 133 -1.92 -8.44 12.98
CA VAL A 133 -2.81 -7.35 12.55
C VAL A 133 -4.26 -7.71 12.85
N ALA A 134 -4.67 -8.92 12.49
CA ALA A 134 -6.02 -9.42 12.78
C ALA A 134 -6.34 -9.39 14.28
N ALA A 135 -5.37 -9.77 15.13
CA ALA A 135 -5.53 -9.72 16.58
C ALA A 135 -5.72 -8.30 17.12
N LYS A 136 -4.99 -7.30 16.60
CA LYS A 136 -5.13 -5.88 16.97
C LYS A 136 -6.51 -5.30 16.59
N LEU A 137 -7.20 -5.93 15.65
CA LEU A 137 -8.58 -5.57 15.27
C LEU A 137 -9.64 -6.41 15.98
N HIS A 138 -9.26 -7.37 16.84
CA HIS A 138 -10.16 -8.38 17.44
C HIS A 138 -10.81 -9.33 16.41
N MET A 139 -10.10 -9.62 15.32
CA MET A 139 -10.57 -10.45 14.19
C MET A 139 -9.69 -11.71 14.00
N LYS A 140 -9.15 -12.27 15.07
CA LYS A 140 -8.27 -13.44 14.99
C LYS A 140 -8.98 -14.61 14.29
N GLY A 141 -8.39 -15.14 13.22
CA GLY A 141 -8.95 -16.24 12.42
C GLY A 141 -9.97 -15.81 11.38
N ALA A 142 -10.26 -14.52 11.23
CA ALA A 142 -11.09 -14.01 10.16
C ALA A 142 -10.38 -14.09 8.79
N ASP A 143 -11.17 -14.04 7.73
CA ASP A 143 -10.67 -13.94 6.36
C ASP A 143 -9.85 -12.64 6.15
N PRO A 144 -8.67 -12.70 5.50
CA PRO A 144 -7.83 -11.52 5.27
C PRO A 144 -8.52 -10.36 4.54
N ALA A 145 -9.45 -10.64 3.62
CA ALA A 145 -10.20 -9.58 2.95
C ALA A 145 -11.18 -8.87 3.90
N ALA A 146 -11.74 -9.60 4.88
CA ALA A 146 -12.54 -9.01 5.94
C ALA A 146 -11.70 -8.15 6.90
N VAL A 147 -10.50 -8.62 7.27
CA VAL A 147 -9.53 -7.83 8.07
C VAL A 147 -9.12 -6.56 7.32
N PHE A 148 -8.83 -6.68 6.01
CA PHE A 148 -8.55 -5.54 5.15
C PHE A 148 -9.71 -4.54 5.13
N GLY A 149 -10.95 -5.02 4.99
CA GLY A 149 -12.15 -4.18 5.01
C GLY A 149 -12.30 -3.39 6.30
N GLU A 150 -12.08 -4.03 7.46
CA GLU A 150 -12.11 -3.36 8.76
C GLU A 150 -11.01 -2.29 8.89
N LEU A 151 -9.77 -2.57 8.45
CA LEU A 151 -8.70 -1.56 8.40
C LEU A 151 -9.13 -0.36 7.56
N ARG A 152 -9.75 -0.64 6.40
CA ARG A 152 -10.14 0.39 5.46
C ARG A 152 -11.24 1.28 6.01
N GLU A 153 -12.23 0.71 6.69
CA GLU A 153 -13.28 1.42 7.41
C GLU A 153 -12.75 2.29 8.54
N ARG A 154 -11.83 1.77 9.36
CA ARG A 154 -11.20 2.57 10.43
C ARG A 154 -10.45 3.77 9.85
N LYS A 155 -9.68 3.59 8.78
CA LYS A 155 -8.95 4.68 8.12
C LYS A 155 -9.88 5.69 7.43
N ASN A 156 -11.08 5.28 7.01
CA ASN A 156 -12.05 6.22 6.45
C ASN A 156 -12.60 7.21 7.48
N LYS A 157 -12.48 6.88 8.78
CA LYS A 157 -12.99 7.66 9.93
C LYS A 157 -11.89 8.36 10.74
N SER A 158 -10.61 8.20 10.37
CA SER A 158 -9.44 8.70 11.10
C SER A 158 -8.99 10.10 10.70
#